data_AF-H8MXK1-F1
#
_entry.id   AF-H8MXK1-F1
#
_cell.length_a   1.000
_cell.length_b   1.000
_cell.length_c   1.000
_cell.angle_alpha   90.00
_cell.angle_beta   90.00
_cell.angle_gamma   90.00
#
_symmetry.space_group_name_H-M   'P 1'
#
loop_
_entity.id
_entity.type
_entity.pdbx_description
1 polymer ?
#
loop_
_entity_poly.entity_id
_entity_poly.type
_entity_poly.pdbx_seq_one_letter_code
_entity_poly.pdbx_strand_id
1 'polypeptide(L)'
;MRLRSLALVPLLSSVLFVGGACRDEQAGPAHRTPKLPAPTTLRTLDAAPEGLTFRSGATFAGGAIVYLGARVTPEQATPGQPVRISHYFQAVRPPPQGFHFFAHVVDPESGQMLANADHEFQDGAAPLETWPVGRVLEDVHTVAMPATPARLVLGFWNDDGRLTVDDPRMQLGGNRMRGPLLGGEPPALPEYAVTRVKKAPVVDGALDDEAWKGAKPVTLAGSFDGRPVRLRTQARLVYDDANLYVAFDVEDPDIWGTMRNRDDSIYEQEVVEVFLDANADGRTYNELQVSPHNVIFDAYFPARRQGMDRSWDSGMKTAVKVRGTLDDASDRDEGWTVEMAIPFNRLAEVPHIPPQPGERWRFNLYRLEHHDRRQVEGQAFSPLFIGDFHALPRFGWLVFQ
;
A
#
# COMPACT_ATOMS: atom_id res chain seq x y z
N MET A 1 -48.65 -12.53 49.63
CA MET A 1 -48.65 -11.18 49.02
C MET A 1 -47.25 -10.58 49.15
N ARG A 2 -46.45 -10.61 48.08
CA ARG A 2 -45.08 -10.07 48.05
C ARG A 2 -45.10 -8.73 47.32
N LEU A 3 -44.66 -7.66 47.98
CA LEU A 3 -44.39 -6.37 47.33
C LEU A 3 -43.13 -6.49 46.46
N ARG A 4 -43.23 -6.03 45.21
CA ARG A 4 -42.10 -5.91 44.26
C ARG A 4 -41.60 -4.47 44.28
N SER A 5 -40.31 -4.31 44.54
CA SER A 5 -39.57 -3.05 44.40
C SER A 5 -39.29 -2.77 42.93
N LEU A 6 -39.54 -1.54 42.49
CA LEU A 6 -39.10 -1.03 41.19
C LEU A 6 -37.59 -0.76 41.22
N ALA A 7 -36.87 -1.26 40.22
CA ALA A 7 -35.53 -0.81 39.88
C ALA A 7 -35.56 -0.23 38.46
N LEU A 8 -35.19 1.06 38.36
CA LEU A 8 -34.96 1.79 37.13
C LEU A 8 -33.67 1.26 36.48
N VAL A 9 -33.74 0.86 35.21
CA VAL A 9 -32.55 0.54 34.39
C VAL A 9 -32.38 1.67 33.38
N PRO A 10 -31.20 2.31 33.27
CA PRO A 10 -30.96 3.31 32.23
C PRO A 10 -30.69 2.59 30.90
N LEU A 11 -31.34 3.05 29.83
CA LEU A 11 -31.01 2.68 28.45
C LEU A 11 -29.58 3.16 28.14
N LEU A 12 -28.64 2.24 27.98
CA LEU A 12 -27.42 2.50 27.23
C LEU A 12 -27.71 2.25 25.75
N SER A 13 -27.80 3.34 24.97
CA SER A 13 -27.78 3.29 23.51
C SER A 13 -26.39 2.85 23.05
N SER A 14 -26.23 1.57 22.74
CA SER A 14 -25.07 1.03 22.04
C SER A 14 -25.13 1.46 20.58
N VAL A 15 -24.39 2.54 20.26
CA VAL A 15 -24.01 2.87 18.88
C VAL A 15 -23.00 1.82 18.42
N LEU A 16 -23.49 0.81 17.72
CA LEU A 16 -22.66 -0.11 16.94
C LEU A 16 -22.07 0.67 15.76
N PHE A 17 -20.84 1.14 15.90
CA PHE A 17 -20.00 1.48 14.76
C PHE A 17 -19.70 0.18 14.00
N VAL A 18 -20.49 -0.11 12.98
CA VAL A 18 -20.17 -1.13 11.97
C VAL A 18 -19.08 -0.55 11.07
N GLY A 19 -17.84 -0.58 11.56
CA GLY A 19 -16.64 -0.39 10.76
C GLY A 19 -16.27 -1.71 10.10
N GLY A 20 -17.07 -2.15 9.12
CA GLY A 20 -16.68 -3.20 8.19
C GLY A 20 -15.73 -2.63 7.15
N ALA A 21 -14.49 -2.32 7.56
CA ALA A 21 -13.39 -2.03 6.65
C ALA A 21 -12.51 -3.27 6.60
N CYS A 22 -12.09 -3.66 5.39
CA CYS A 22 -11.22 -4.81 5.12
C CYS A 22 -10.17 -4.99 6.22
N ARG A 23 -10.36 -6.02 7.04
CA ARG A 23 -9.37 -6.46 8.02
C ARG A 23 -8.41 -7.40 7.30
N ASP A 24 -7.15 -7.01 7.29
CA ASP A 24 -6.05 -7.82 6.83
C ASP A 24 -5.70 -8.84 7.93
N GLU A 25 -6.00 -10.12 7.72
CA GLU A 25 -5.76 -11.22 8.67
C GLU A 25 -4.30 -11.73 8.66
N GLN A 26 -3.36 -11.06 7.97
CA GLN A 26 -1.99 -11.56 7.80
C GLN A 26 -0.92 -10.89 8.67
N ALA A 27 -1.31 -10.13 9.71
CA ALA A 27 -0.36 -9.68 10.72
C ALA A 27 0.09 -10.87 11.60
N GLY A 28 1.13 -11.59 11.14
CA GLY A 28 1.81 -12.60 11.92
C GLY A 28 2.33 -12.06 13.26
N PRO A 29 2.57 -12.91 14.27
CA PRO A 29 3.01 -12.49 15.59
C PRO A 29 4.33 -11.71 15.50
N ALA A 30 4.46 -10.68 16.35
CA ALA A 30 5.63 -9.82 16.40
C ALA A 30 6.93 -10.63 16.51
N HIS A 31 7.82 -10.48 15.53
CA HIS A 31 9.16 -11.05 15.59
C HIS A 31 9.92 -10.38 16.74
N ARG A 32 10.24 -11.15 17.79
CA ARG A 32 11.15 -10.71 18.85
C ARG A 32 12.58 -10.78 18.32
N THR A 33 13.12 -9.65 17.89
CA THR A 33 14.53 -9.51 17.55
C THR A 33 15.40 -9.77 18.79
N PRO A 34 16.53 -10.49 18.69
CA PRO A 34 17.45 -10.66 19.81
C PRO A 34 17.95 -9.29 20.30
N LYS A 35 17.73 -8.99 21.57
CA LYS A 35 18.20 -7.75 22.21
C LYS A 35 19.73 -7.80 22.31
N LEU A 36 20.42 -6.78 21.77
CA LEU A 36 21.84 -6.58 22.08
C LEU A 36 21.98 -6.38 23.60
N PRO A 37 23.10 -6.79 24.22
CA PRO A 37 23.32 -6.53 25.64
C PRO A 37 23.38 -5.02 25.89
N ALA A 38 22.63 -4.55 26.89
CA ALA A 38 22.57 -3.15 27.27
C ALA A 38 23.98 -2.64 27.64
N PRO A 39 24.44 -1.53 27.06
CA PRO A 39 25.75 -0.97 27.39
C PRO A 39 25.75 -0.42 28.82
N THR A 40 26.77 -0.78 29.60
CA THR A 40 26.96 -0.33 30.99
C THR A 40 27.46 1.12 31.09
N THR A 41 27.76 1.76 29.95
CA THR A 41 28.25 3.14 29.83
C THR A 41 27.70 3.78 28.55
N LEU A 42 27.42 5.09 28.61
CA LEU A 42 26.95 5.88 27.47
C LEU A 42 27.96 5.81 26.31
N ARG A 43 27.54 5.30 25.15
CA ARG A 43 28.35 5.33 23.92
C ARG A 43 28.31 6.73 23.33
N THR A 44 29.35 7.50 23.61
CA THR A 44 29.52 8.86 23.09
C THR A 44 30.82 8.99 22.30
N LEU A 45 30.82 9.86 21.31
CA LEU A 45 31.92 10.17 20.41
C LEU A 45 32.21 11.67 20.43
N ASP A 46 33.42 12.05 20.03
CA ASP A 46 33.78 13.46 19.84
C ASP A 46 33.16 14.04 18.56
N ALA A 47 32.98 13.21 17.53
CA ALA A 47 32.37 13.57 16.26
C ALA A 47 31.68 12.36 15.63
N ALA A 48 30.73 12.61 14.71
CA ALA A 48 30.13 11.54 13.92
C ALA A 48 31.17 10.93 12.96
N PRO A 49 31.11 9.61 12.68
CA PRO A 49 32.01 8.97 11.74
C PRO A 49 31.89 9.57 10.32
N GLU A 50 32.97 9.56 9.55
CA GLU A 50 32.94 10.09 8.17
C GLU A 50 32.06 9.23 7.24
N GLY A 51 32.04 7.91 7.42
CA GLY A 51 31.26 6.97 6.60
C GLY A 51 29.79 6.86 7.00
N LEU A 52 29.05 7.97 7.00
CA LEU A 52 27.58 7.97 7.11
C LEU A 52 26.97 7.64 5.74
N THR A 53 26.05 6.69 5.71
CA THR A 53 25.28 6.34 4.50
C THR A 53 24.06 7.24 4.32
N PHE A 54 23.66 7.93 5.40
CA PHE A 54 22.66 8.97 5.38
C PHE A 54 23.18 10.15 6.20
N ARG A 55 23.27 11.32 5.57
CA ARG A 55 23.65 12.57 6.25
C ARG A 55 22.41 13.42 6.47
N SER A 56 22.34 14.03 7.63
CA SER A 56 21.30 14.99 7.98
C SER A 56 21.91 16.20 8.67
N GLY A 57 21.08 17.20 8.88
CA GLY A 57 21.32 18.30 9.81
C GLY A 57 20.01 18.73 10.46
N ALA A 58 19.00 17.86 10.41
CA ALA A 58 17.69 18.14 10.97
C ALA A 58 17.82 18.36 12.47
N THR A 59 17.13 19.37 12.97
CA THR A 59 17.16 19.70 14.39
C THR A 59 15.81 19.49 15.03
N PHE A 60 15.85 19.25 16.34
CA PHE A 60 14.67 19.14 17.18
C PHE A 60 14.70 20.17 18.31
N ALA A 61 13.51 20.52 18.77
CA ALA A 61 13.30 21.37 19.95
C ALA A 61 14.01 22.73 19.83
N GLY A 62 13.80 23.43 18.72
CA GLY A 62 14.39 24.75 18.49
C GLY A 62 15.91 24.70 18.39
N GLY A 63 16.45 23.64 17.81
CA GLY A 63 17.88 23.45 17.65
C GLY A 63 18.61 22.89 18.86
N ALA A 64 17.93 22.34 19.88
CA ALA A 64 18.62 21.77 21.05
C ALA A 64 19.32 20.44 20.73
N ILE A 65 18.75 19.67 19.79
CA ILE A 65 19.27 18.38 19.35
C ILE A 65 19.47 18.44 17.83
N VAL A 66 20.61 17.95 17.35
CA VAL A 66 20.91 17.81 15.92
C VAL A 66 20.98 16.32 15.60
N TYR A 67 20.25 15.88 14.59
CA TYR A 67 20.46 14.56 13.99
C TYR A 67 21.50 14.69 12.87
N LEU A 68 22.69 14.13 13.11
CA LEU A 68 23.83 14.21 12.19
C LEU A 68 23.68 13.20 11.04
N GLY A 69 23.00 12.08 11.29
CA GLY A 69 22.70 11.08 10.28
C GLY A 69 22.77 9.66 10.80
N ALA A 70 22.93 8.71 9.87
CA ALA A 70 23.05 7.30 10.18
C ALA A 70 24.03 6.56 9.27
N ARG A 71 24.49 5.41 9.75
CA ARG A 71 25.07 4.34 8.94
C ARG A 71 24.09 3.17 8.91
N VAL A 72 23.68 2.77 7.71
CA VAL A 72 22.80 1.63 7.44
C VAL A 72 23.65 0.49 6.86
N THR A 73 23.53 -0.72 7.39
CA THR A 73 24.34 -1.85 6.93
C THR A 73 23.53 -3.16 6.93
N PRO A 74 23.43 -3.86 5.77
CA PRO A 74 23.92 -3.43 4.46
C PRO A 74 23.08 -2.27 3.90
N GLU A 75 23.66 -1.44 3.03
CA GLU A 75 22.91 -0.35 2.36
C GLU A 75 21.84 -0.89 1.40
N GLN A 76 22.14 -2.02 0.75
CA GLN A 76 21.21 -2.77 -0.11
C GLN A 76 20.91 -4.11 0.57
N ALA A 77 19.82 -4.13 1.33
CA ALA A 77 19.34 -5.32 2.01
C ALA A 77 18.27 -6.01 1.19
N THR A 78 18.27 -7.35 1.17
CA THR A 78 17.18 -8.13 0.58
C THR A 78 16.04 -8.30 1.59
N PRO A 79 14.78 -8.54 1.16
CA PRO A 79 13.68 -8.80 2.07
C PRO A 79 14.01 -9.82 3.16
N GLY A 80 13.62 -9.52 4.41
CA GLY A 80 13.89 -10.34 5.60
C GLY A 80 15.32 -10.27 6.13
N GLN A 81 16.28 -9.71 5.39
CA GLN A 81 17.65 -9.56 5.86
C GLN A 81 17.71 -8.58 7.05
N PRO A 82 18.46 -8.89 8.13
CA PRO A 82 18.67 -7.93 9.21
C PRO A 82 19.45 -6.70 8.72
N VAL A 83 18.92 -5.51 8.97
CA VAL A 83 19.53 -4.22 8.66
C VAL A 83 19.92 -3.54 9.96
N ARG A 84 21.22 -3.39 10.19
CA ARG A 84 21.77 -2.66 11.33
C ARG A 84 21.79 -1.17 11.00
N ILE A 85 21.25 -0.35 11.90
CA ILE A 85 21.19 1.10 11.76
C ILE A 85 21.91 1.70 12.97
N SER A 86 22.94 2.49 12.71
CA SER A 86 23.66 3.28 13.70
C SER A 86 23.27 4.76 13.52
N HIS A 87 22.54 5.32 14.47
CA HIS A 87 22.15 6.72 14.53
C HIS A 87 23.20 7.58 15.25
N TYR A 88 23.38 8.81 14.78
CA TYR A 88 24.27 9.78 15.40
C TYR A 88 23.52 11.08 15.68
N PHE A 89 23.38 11.41 16.95
CA PHE A 89 22.75 12.64 17.43
C PHE A 89 23.74 13.49 18.22
N GLN A 90 23.52 14.79 18.29
CA GLN A 90 24.29 15.68 19.16
C GLN A 90 23.34 16.60 19.91
N ALA A 91 23.46 16.63 21.23
CA ALA A 91 22.86 17.69 22.04
C ALA A 91 23.76 18.93 21.96
N VAL A 92 23.26 20.03 21.42
CA VAL A 92 24.01 21.31 21.39
C VAL A 92 23.65 22.21 22.57
N ARG A 93 22.53 21.94 23.22
CA ARG A 93 22.07 22.51 24.50
C ARG A 93 21.41 21.40 25.32
N PRO A 94 21.16 21.61 26.63
CA PRO A 94 20.45 20.63 27.46
C PRO A 94 19.13 20.20 26.79
N PRO A 95 18.95 18.90 26.50
CA PRO A 95 17.74 18.41 25.86
C PRO A 95 16.48 18.58 26.73
N PRO A 96 15.29 18.64 26.11
CA PRO A 96 14.03 18.55 26.84
C PRO A 96 13.93 17.25 27.64
N GLN A 97 13.30 17.32 28.81
CA GLN A 97 13.10 16.17 29.69
C GLN A 97 11.80 15.44 29.37
N GLY A 98 11.74 14.14 29.69
CA GLY A 98 10.50 13.36 29.64
C GLY A 98 10.03 13.01 28.23
N PHE A 99 10.91 13.06 27.24
CA PHE A 99 10.62 12.62 25.88
C PHE A 99 11.27 11.28 25.56
N HIS A 100 10.51 10.41 24.93
CA HIS A 100 10.93 9.10 24.45
C HIS A 100 11.22 9.14 22.95
N PHE A 101 12.16 8.32 22.51
CA PHE A 101 12.45 8.16 21.09
C PHE A 101 11.43 7.24 20.43
N PHE A 102 11.11 7.52 19.17
CA PHE A 102 10.39 6.59 18.29
C PHE A 102 11.14 6.42 16.97
N ALA A 103 11.04 5.23 16.41
CA ALA A 103 11.55 4.87 15.11
C ALA A 103 10.53 3.97 14.40
N HIS A 104 10.01 4.43 13.27
CA HIS A 104 9.05 3.68 12.46
C HIS A 104 9.64 3.39 11.09
N VAL A 105 9.41 2.19 10.57
CA VAL A 105 9.69 1.85 9.18
C VAL A 105 8.40 2.05 8.39
N VAL A 106 8.46 2.89 7.35
CA VAL A 106 7.29 3.23 6.53
C VAL A 106 7.56 3.01 5.05
N ASP A 107 6.49 2.85 4.27
CA ASP A 107 6.56 2.94 2.83
C ASP A 107 6.98 4.38 2.43
N PRO A 108 8.04 4.56 1.62
CA PRO A 108 8.60 5.89 1.36
C PRO A 108 7.63 6.84 0.65
N GLU A 109 6.70 6.29 -0.12
CA GLU A 109 5.79 7.04 -0.96
C GLU A 109 4.47 7.36 -0.25
N SER A 110 3.81 6.34 0.33
CA SER A 110 2.53 6.51 1.02
C SER A 110 2.65 6.93 2.49
N GLY A 111 3.82 6.71 3.11
CA GLY A 111 4.02 6.93 4.54
C GLY A 111 3.30 5.92 5.45
N GLN A 112 2.69 4.88 4.88
CA GLN A 112 2.05 3.80 5.63
C GLN A 112 3.09 3.05 6.47
N MET A 113 2.71 2.71 7.70
CA MET A 113 3.60 1.96 8.60
C MET A 113 3.77 0.53 8.08
N LEU A 114 5.03 0.13 7.89
CA LEU A 114 5.43 -1.23 7.53
C LEU A 114 5.89 -2.01 8.78
N ALA A 115 6.60 -1.35 9.69
CA ALA A 115 6.99 -1.92 10.97
C ALA A 115 7.19 -0.84 12.05
N ASN A 116 6.91 -1.19 13.30
CA ASN A 116 7.35 -0.42 14.46
C ASN A 116 8.78 -0.87 14.83
N ALA A 117 9.70 0.08 14.98
CA ALA A 117 11.10 -0.14 15.37
C ALA A 117 11.49 0.67 16.63
N ASP A 118 10.50 1.05 17.43
CA ASP A 118 10.67 1.82 18.65
C ASP A 118 11.53 1.06 19.65
N HIS A 119 12.40 1.82 20.32
CA HIS A 119 13.29 1.32 21.36
C HIS A 119 13.78 2.51 22.19
N GLU A 120 14.31 2.22 23.37
CA GLU A 120 15.01 3.21 24.18
C GLU A 120 16.45 3.36 23.68
N PHE A 121 16.95 4.61 23.69
CA PHE A 121 18.32 4.91 23.33
C PHE A 121 19.31 4.08 24.15
N GLN A 122 20.19 3.38 23.45
CA GLN A 122 21.18 2.48 24.04
C GLN A 122 20.56 1.51 25.06
N ASP A 123 19.40 0.95 24.74
CA ASP A 123 18.65 0.02 25.60
C ASP A 123 18.30 0.61 26.99
N GLY A 124 18.03 1.92 27.03
CA GLY A 124 17.66 2.64 28.25
C GLY A 124 18.85 3.26 29.00
N ALA A 125 20.08 3.02 28.54
CA ALA A 125 21.28 3.59 29.16
C ALA A 125 21.42 5.10 28.89
N ALA A 126 20.75 5.63 27.86
CA ALA A 126 20.87 7.02 27.44
C ALA A 126 19.51 7.76 27.32
N PRO A 127 18.76 7.95 28.43
CA PRO A 127 17.57 8.81 28.44
C PRO A 127 17.91 10.20 27.91
N LEU A 128 16.98 10.85 27.20
CA LEU A 128 17.26 12.07 26.43
C LEU A 128 17.90 13.18 27.27
N GLU A 129 17.40 13.38 28.48
CA GLU A 129 17.89 14.40 29.43
C GLU A 129 19.32 14.16 29.94
N THR A 130 19.86 12.95 29.76
CA THR A 130 21.22 12.59 30.21
C THR A 130 22.29 12.88 29.17
N TRP A 131 21.91 13.31 27.97
CA TRP A 131 22.85 13.43 26.86
C TRP A 131 23.85 14.56 27.12
N PRO A 132 25.16 14.28 27.06
CA PRO A 132 26.17 15.30 27.30
C PRO A 132 26.21 16.32 26.16
N VAL A 133 26.09 17.60 26.51
CA VAL A 133 26.15 18.71 25.56
C VAL A 133 27.51 18.72 24.85
N GLY A 134 27.47 18.87 23.52
CA GLY A 134 28.65 18.94 22.65
C GLY A 134 29.18 17.57 22.21
N ARG A 135 28.76 16.47 22.83
CA ARG A 135 29.17 15.11 22.44
C ARG A 135 28.17 14.50 21.46
N VAL A 136 28.67 13.63 20.59
CA VAL A 136 27.82 12.85 19.69
C VAL A 136 27.41 11.57 20.41
N LEU A 137 26.11 11.30 20.47
CA LEU A 137 25.56 10.03 20.94
C LEU A 137 25.41 9.07 19.76
N GLU A 138 25.96 7.86 19.89
CA GLU A 138 25.69 6.77 18.96
C GLU A 138 24.58 5.88 19.53
N ASP A 139 23.60 5.56 18.70
CA ASP A 139 22.55 4.60 19.03
C ASP A 139 22.42 3.55 17.94
N VAL A 140 22.21 2.29 18.32
CA VAL A 140 22.31 1.16 17.39
C VAL A 140 21.17 0.21 17.60
N HIS A 141 20.41 -0.04 16.54
CA HIS A 141 19.37 -1.04 16.52
C HIS A 141 19.36 -1.80 15.19
N THR A 142 18.55 -2.86 15.13
CA THR A 142 18.40 -3.70 13.95
C THR A 142 16.93 -3.84 13.62
N VAL A 143 16.60 -3.69 12.34
CA VAL A 143 15.26 -3.97 11.79
C VAL A 143 15.37 -5.08 10.77
N ALA A 144 14.33 -5.90 10.62
CA ALA A 144 14.23 -6.80 9.47
C ALA A 144 13.87 -5.97 8.23
N MET A 145 14.57 -6.18 7.12
CA MET A 145 14.27 -5.51 5.86
C MET A 145 12.85 -5.86 5.39
N PRO A 146 11.98 -4.88 5.10
CA PRO A 146 10.65 -5.14 4.53
C PRO A 146 10.73 -5.77 3.13
N ALA A 147 9.56 -6.16 2.58
CA ALA A 147 9.45 -6.70 1.23
C ALA A 147 9.90 -5.69 0.14
N THR A 148 9.83 -4.39 0.44
CA THR A 148 10.32 -3.30 -0.42
C THR A 148 11.25 -2.36 0.29
N PRO A 149 12.01 -1.56 -0.48
CA PRO A 149 12.69 -0.39 0.03
C PRO A 149 11.76 0.46 0.89
N ALA A 150 12.24 0.82 2.07
CA ALA A 150 11.46 1.47 3.09
C ALA A 150 12.17 2.71 3.62
N ARG A 151 11.44 3.58 4.30
CA ARG A 151 12.00 4.77 4.93
C ARG A 151 11.90 4.65 6.43
N LEU A 152 13.00 4.95 7.12
CA LEU A 152 12.94 5.14 8.55
C LEU A 152 12.42 6.54 8.87
N VAL A 153 11.57 6.63 9.87
CA VAL A 153 10.96 7.87 10.35
C VAL A 153 11.18 7.96 11.84
N LEU A 154 11.71 9.10 12.28
CA LEU A 154 12.26 9.25 13.62
C LEU A 154 11.66 10.46 14.33
N GLY A 155 11.70 10.46 15.65
CA GLY A 155 11.42 11.64 16.44
C GLY A 155 11.32 11.35 17.91
N PHE A 156 10.80 12.32 18.65
CA PHE A 156 10.66 12.26 20.09
C PHE A 156 9.24 12.60 20.50
N TRP A 157 8.71 11.89 21.49
CA TRP A 157 7.32 12.02 21.93
C TRP A 157 7.18 11.88 23.45
N ASN A 158 6.10 12.44 23.98
CA ASN A 158 5.62 12.26 25.34
C ASN A 158 4.07 12.33 25.34
N ASP A 159 3.46 12.32 26.51
CA ASP A 159 1.99 12.39 26.64
C ASP A 159 1.39 13.69 26.07
N ASP A 160 2.17 14.78 26.04
CA ASP A 160 1.73 16.10 25.54
C ASP A 160 1.92 16.26 24.02
N GLY A 161 2.64 15.35 23.36
CA GLY A 161 2.84 15.36 21.92
C GLY A 161 4.26 15.03 21.47
N ARG A 162 4.70 15.63 20.35
CA ARG A 162 6.02 15.37 19.74
C ARG A 162 6.89 16.61 19.71
N LEU A 163 8.19 16.44 19.97
CA LEU A 163 9.17 17.52 19.76
C LEU A 163 9.14 17.98 18.31
N THR A 164 9.14 19.29 18.12
CA THR A 164 9.19 19.91 16.79
C THR A 164 10.41 19.47 16.02
N VAL A 165 10.21 19.11 14.74
CA VAL A 165 11.28 19.03 13.74
C VAL A 165 11.40 20.41 13.11
N ASP A 166 12.52 21.09 13.36
CA ASP A 166 12.60 22.53 13.10
C ASP A 166 12.66 22.89 11.61
N ASP A 167 13.16 21.98 10.75
CA ASP A 167 13.12 22.14 9.29
C ASP A 167 11.89 21.42 8.71
N PRO A 168 10.87 22.14 8.19
CA PRO A 168 9.68 21.54 7.61
C PRO A 168 9.97 20.59 6.45
N ARG A 169 11.07 20.78 5.72
CA ARG A 169 11.46 19.91 4.58
C ARG A 169 11.97 18.56 5.05
N MET A 170 12.38 18.48 6.31
CA MET A 170 12.92 17.28 6.94
C MET A 170 11.85 16.47 7.67
N GLN A 171 10.56 16.79 7.57
CA GLN A 171 9.49 16.01 8.17
C GLN A 171 8.46 15.46 7.17
N LEU A 172 7.77 14.40 7.58
CA LEU A 172 6.63 13.76 6.88
C LEU A 172 5.29 14.13 7.54
N GLY A 173 5.21 15.32 8.14
CA GLY A 173 4.06 15.79 8.92
C GLY A 173 4.03 15.25 10.35
N GLY A 174 3.34 15.99 11.24
CA GLY A 174 3.16 15.59 12.64
C GLY A 174 4.48 15.42 13.42
N ASN A 175 5.49 16.24 13.11
CA ASN A 175 6.82 16.21 13.72
C ASN A 175 7.53 14.85 13.60
N ARG A 176 7.37 14.21 12.44
CA ARG A 176 8.01 12.94 12.08
C ARG A 176 9.18 13.20 11.14
N MET A 177 10.41 13.13 11.63
CA MET A 177 11.60 13.44 10.85
C MET A 177 11.89 12.34 9.82
N ARG A 178 12.26 12.75 8.60
CA ARG A 178 12.62 11.91 7.46
C ARG A 178 14.02 11.32 7.66
N GLY A 179 14.10 10.04 8.00
CA GLY A 179 15.34 9.29 8.16
C GLY A 179 15.84 8.58 6.88
N PRO A 180 16.81 7.67 7.01
CA PRO A 180 17.42 6.95 5.88
C PRO A 180 16.41 6.08 5.11
N LEU A 181 16.71 5.88 3.81
CA LEU A 181 16.13 4.78 3.04
C LEU A 181 16.83 3.47 3.40
N LEU A 182 16.05 2.40 3.48
CA LEU A 182 16.48 1.04 3.72
C LEU A 182 16.22 0.25 2.42
N GLY A 183 17.17 -0.56 1.98
CA GLY A 183 17.00 -1.39 0.77
C GLY A 183 17.20 -0.68 -0.56
N GLY A 184 17.64 0.58 -0.57
CA GLY A 184 17.89 1.35 -1.79
C GLY A 184 16.69 2.15 -2.29
N GLU A 185 16.66 2.41 -3.60
CA GLU A 185 15.53 3.08 -4.26
C GLU A 185 14.42 2.06 -4.60
N PRO A 186 13.13 2.43 -4.46
CA PRO A 186 12.04 1.56 -4.86
C PRO A 186 12.13 1.20 -6.35
N PRO A 187 11.68 0.00 -6.75
CA PRO A 187 11.68 -0.38 -8.16
C PRO A 187 10.80 0.59 -8.95
N ALA A 188 11.27 0.95 -10.15
CA ALA A 188 10.53 1.80 -11.07
C ALA A 188 9.15 1.20 -11.35
N LEU A 189 8.15 2.07 -11.48
CA LEU A 189 6.78 1.66 -11.69
C LEU A 189 6.61 1.22 -13.15
N PRO A 190 5.96 0.06 -13.40
CA PRO A 190 5.79 -0.45 -14.75
C PRO A 190 4.86 0.45 -15.56
N GLU A 191 5.06 0.47 -16.87
CA GLU A 191 4.24 1.23 -17.81
C GLU A 191 3.52 0.31 -18.79
N TYR A 192 2.26 0.63 -19.08
CA TYR A 192 1.46 0.01 -20.12
C TYR A 192 1.08 1.07 -21.15
N ALA A 193 1.59 0.93 -22.36
CA ALA A 193 1.19 1.78 -23.48
C ALA A 193 -0.14 1.27 -24.05
N VAL A 194 -1.21 2.04 -23.91
CA VAL A 194 -2.56 1.68 -24.37
C VAL A 194 -2.80 2.27 -25.76
N THR A 195 -3.15 1.38 -26.69
CA THR A 195 -3.27 1.74 -28.11
C THR A 195 -4.70 2.12 -28.46
N ARG A 196 -4.86 3.19 -29.25
CA ARG A 196 -6.17 3.57 -29.80
C ARG A 196 -6.61 2.61 -30.89
N VAL A 197 -7.87 2.18 -30.85
CA VAL A 197 -8.48 1.32 -31.88
C VAL A 197 -9.53 2.08 -32.68
N LYS A 198 -9.66 1.75 -33.98
CA LYS A 198 -10.68 2.34 -34.85
C LYS A 198 -12.04 1.65 -34.74
N LYS A 199 -12.02 0.36 -34.35
CA LYS A 199 -13.20 -0.46 -34.13
C LYS A 199 -13.11 -0.98 -32.71
N ALA A 200 -14.09 -0.62 -31.89
CA ALA A 200 -14.22 -1.12 -30.53
C ALA A 200 -14.39 -2.66 -30.54
N PRO A 201 -13.86 -3.36 -29.52
CA PRO A 201 -14.20 -4.76 -29.29
C PRO A 201 -15.70 -4.88 -28.95
N VAL A 202 -16.28 -6.02 -29.31
CA VAL A 202 -17.63 -6.42 -28.91
C VAL A 202 -17.51 -7.03 -27.53
N VAL A 203 -18.10 -6.39 -26.52
CA VAL A 203 -18.05 -6.88 -25.13
C VAL A 203 -18.98 -8.09 -24.98
N ASP A 204 -18.47 -9.29 -25.27
CA ASP A 204 -19.19 -10.57 -25.19
C ASP A 204 -18.44 -11.64 -24.35
N GLY A 205 -17.26 -11.28 -23.83
CA GLY A 205 -16.42 -12.11 -22.99
C GLY A 205 -15.42 -12.95 -23.79
N ALA A 206 -15.42 -12.87 -25.13
CA ALA A 206 -14.47 -13.55 -26.00
C ALA A 206 -13.37 -12.60 -26.49
N LEU A 207 -12.11 -12.98 -26.29
CA LEU A 207 -10.95 -12.16 -26.67
C LEU A 207 -10.51 -12.40 -28.14
N ASP A 208 -11.46 -12.65 -29.05
CA ASP A 208 -11.16 -13.00 -30.45
C ASP A 208 -11.25 -11.81 -31.43
N ASP A 209 -11.74 -10.65 -30.95
CA ASP A 209 -11.75 -9.39 -31.70
C ASP A 209 -10.37 -8.94 -32.18
N GLU A 210 -10.34 -8.30 -33.35
CA GLU A 210 -9.12 -7.72 -33.93
C GLU A 210 -8.46 -6.68 -33.02
N ALA A 211 -9.25 -5.96 -32.21
CA ALA A 211 -8.75 -4.97 -31.26
C ALA A 211 -7.75 -5.58 -30.26
N TRP A 212 -8.00 -6.82 -29.80
CA TRP A 212 -7.17 -7.50 -28.81
C TRP A 212 -5.89 -8.08 -29.39
N LYS A 213 -5.89 -8.44 -30.68
CA LYS A 213 -4.71 -9.00 -31.35
C LYS A 213 -3.54 -8.01 -31.44
N GLY A 214 -3.85 -6.71 -31.54
CA GLY A 214 -2.86 -5.63 -31.54
C GLY A 214 -2.45 -5.15 -30.15
N ALA A 215 -3.18 -5.53 -29.10
CA ALA A 215 -2.92 -5.10 -27.74
C ALA A 215 -1.78 -5.92 -27.11
N LYS A 216 -0.83 -5.25 -26.46
CA LYS A 216 0.27 -5.93 -25.77
C LYS A 216 -0.27 -6.65 -24.54
N PRO A 217 -0.16 -7.99 -24.42
CA PRO A 217 -0.56 -8.66 -23.19
C PRO A 217 0.39 -8.31 -22.04
N VAL A 218 -0.14 -8.22 -20.84
CA VAL A 218 0.64 -8.18 -19.61
C VAL A 218 0.21 -9.31 -18.67
N THR A 219 1.18 -10.00 -18.08
CA THR A 219 0.91 -11.04 -17.07
C THR A 219 1.03 -10.43 -15.69
N LEU A 220 0.03 -10.66 -14.83
CA LEU A 220 0.06 -10.19 -13.45
C LEU A 220 1.06 -11.03 -12.63
N ALA A 221 1.65 -10.42 -11.61
CA ALA A 221 2.57 -11.05 -10.65
C ALA A 221 2.01 -10.95 -9.23
N GLY A 222 2.63 -11.62 -8.26
CA GLY A 222 2.22 -11.54 -6.85
C GLY A 222 2.18 -10.08 -6.39
N SER A 223 1.03 -9.63 -5.87
CA SER A 223 0.79 -8.23 -5.49
C SER A 223 1.71 -7.74 -4.36
N PHE A 224 2.13 -8.65 -3.47
CA PHE A 224 2.92 -8.33 -2.28
C PHE A 224 4.44 -8.44 -2.47
N ASP A 225 4.92 -9.18 -3.47
CA ASP A 225 6.35 -9.47 -3.61
C ASP A 225 6.82 -9.49 -5.08
N GLY A 226 5.91 -9.32 -6.03
CA GLY A 226 6.20 -9.37 -7.46
C GLY A 226 6.64 -10.74 -7.96
N ARG A 227 6.47 -11.81 -7.16
CA ARG A 227 6.89 -13.15 -7.58
C ARG A 227 5.98 -13.71 -8.69
N PRO A 228 6.46 -14.66 -9.49
CA PRO A 228 5.60 -15.41 -10.39
C PRO A 228 4.49 -16.14 -9.62
N VAL A 229 3.26 -16.05 -10.14
CA VAL A 229 2.07 -16.71 -9.60
C VAL A 229 1.87 -18.08 -10.22
N ARG A 230 1.14 -18.96 -9.53
CA ARG A 230 0.87 -20.32 -10.03
C ARG A 230 -0.22 -20.34 -11.11
N LEU A 231 -1.29 -19.59 -10.90
CA LEU A 231 -2.41 -19.47 -11.83
C LEU A 231 -2.24 -18.18 -12.63
N ARG A 232 -2.03 -18.29 -13.95
CA ARG A 232 -1.75 -17.12 -14.78
C ARG A 232 -3.01 -16.25 -14.88
N THR A 233 -2.80 -14.94 -14.76
CA THR A 233 -3.75 -13.95 -15.26
C THR A 233 -3.06 -13.00 -16.21
N GLN A 234 -3.62 -12.83 -17.40
CA GLN A 234 -3.17 -11.85 -18.38
C GLN A 234 -4.23 -10.79 -18.63
N ALA A 235 -3.79 -9.56 -18.84
CA ALA A 235 -4.64 -8.46 -19.23
C ALA A 235 -4.20 -7.83 -20.55
N ARG A 236 -5.16 -7.23 -21.26
CA ARG A 236 -4.96 -6.41 -22.46
C ARG A 236 -5.81 -5.16 -22.36
N LEU A 237 -5.28 -4.03 -22.79
CA LEU A 237 -5.98 -2.75 -22.78
C LEU A 237 -5.88 -2.08 -24.15
N VAL A 238 -6.99 -1.51 -24.59
CA VAL A 238 -7.10 -0.62 -25.75
C VAL A 238 -8.07 0.50 -25.44
N TYR A 239 -8.13 1.54 -26.27
CA TYR A 239 -9.10 2.62 -26.06
C TYR A 239 -9.66 3.16 -27.38
N ASP A 240 -10.81 3.82 -27.33
CA ASP A 240 -11.36 4.60 -28.43
C ASP A 240 -11.74 6.01 -27.97
N ASP A 241 -12.63 6.69 -28.69
CA ASP A 241 -13.00 8.07 -28.36
C ASP A 241 -13.88 8.21 -27.11
N ALA A 242 -14.48 7.11 -26.66
CA ALA A 242 -15.48 7.10 -25.60
C ALA A 242 -15.10 6.22 -24.42
N ASN A 243 -14.36 5.13 -24.64
CA ASN A 243 -14.11 4.12 -23.61
C ASN A 243 -12.64 3.70 -23.54
N LEU A 244 -12.23 3.35 -22.32
CA LEU A 244 -11.15 2.43 -22.06
C LEU A 244 -11.72 1.00 -22.10
N TYR A 245 -11.06 0.10 -22.84
CA TYR A 245 -11.41 -1.31 -22.86
C TYR A 245 -10.33 -2.11 -22.13
N VAL A 246 -10.75 -2.99 -21.23
CA VAL A 246 -9.87 -3.87 -20.47
C VAL A 246 -10.37 -5.30 -20.62
N ALA A 247 -9.47 -6.21 -20.98
CA ALA A 247 -9.78 -7.64 -21.02
C ALA A 247 -8.87 -8.41 -20.08
N PHE A 248 -9.41 -9.42 -19.40
CA PHE A 248 -8.67 -10.38 -18.59
C PHE A 248 -8.84 -11.79 -19.16
N ASP A 249 -7.76 -12.56 -19.14
CA ASP A 249 -7.72 -14.00 -19.39
C ASP A 249 -7.11 -14.68 -18.17
N VAL A 250 -7.94 -15.45 -17.46
CA VAL A 250 -7.68 -15.97 -16.13
C VAL A 250 -7.62 -17.49 -16.20
N GLU A 251 -6.52 -18.10 -15.73
CA GLU A 251 -6.45 -19.53 -15.44
C GLU A 251 -7.01 -19.79 -14.06
N ASP A 252 -7.95 -20.71 -13.95
CA ASP A 252 -8.61 -21.01 -12.69
C ASP A 252 -9.19 -22.43 -12.72
N PRO A 253 -8.75 -23.34 -11.83
CA PRO A 253 -9.20 -24.73 -11.80
C PRO A 253 -10.36 -25.02 -10.84
N ASP A 254 -10.92 -24.00 -10.16
CA ASP A 254 -12.12 -24.09 -9.30
C ASP A 254 -12.87 -22.75 -9.37
N ILE A 255 -13.61 -22.48 -10.45
CA ILE A 255 -14.23 -21.17 -10.64
C ILE A 255 -15.51 -21.06 -9.78
N TRP A 256 -15.59 -20.05 -8.91
CA TRP A 256 -16.74 -19.90 -8.03
C TRP A 256 -17.07 -18.46 -7.65
N GLY A 257 -18.30 -18.28 -7.18
CA GLY A 257 -18.72 -17.10 -6.43
C GLY A 257 -20.11 -17.31 -5.87
N THR A 258 -20.44 -16.67 -4.75
CA THR A 258 -21.80 -16.73 -4.16
C THR A 258 -22.60 -15.45 -4.35
N MET A 259 -21.92 -14.35 -4.71
CA MET A 259 -22.52 -13.04 -4.95
C MET A 259 -23.13 -12.96 -6.34
N ARG A 260 -24.27 -12.27 -6.46
CA ARG A 260 -25.11 -12.28 -7.69
C ARG A 260 -25.66 -10.91 -8.06
N ASN A 261 -25.64 -9.96 -7.14
CA ASN A 261 -26.21 -8.63 -7.34
C ASN A 261 -25.09 -7.63 -7.58
N ARG A 262 -25.36 -6.64 -8.42
CA ARG A 262 -24.48 -5.49 -8.59
C ARG A 262 -24.15 -4.87 -7.22
N ASP A 263 -22.90 -4.50 -7.04
CA ASP A 263 -22.32 -3.90 -5.84
C ASP A 263 -22.29 -4.81 -4.61
N ASP A 264 -22.53 -6.12 -4.77
CA ASP A 264 -22.11 -7.10 -3.77
C ASP A 264 -20.59 -7.00 -3.53
N SER A 265 -20.12 -7.36 -2.34
CA SER A 265 -18.71 -7.26 -1.90
C SER A 265 -17.78 -8.28 -2.57
N ILE A 266 -17.74 -8.32 -3.91
CA ILE A 266 -17.07 -9.38 -4.69
C ILE A 266 -15.55 -9.46 -4.46
N TYR A 267 -14.94 -8.41 -3.90
CA TYR A 267 -13.57 -8.39 -3.37
C TYR A 267 -13.31 -9.38 -2.21
N GLU A 268 -14.33 -10.07 -1.71
CA GLU A 268 -14.19 -11.16 -0.72
C GLU A 268 -14.05 -12.55 -1.38
N GLN A 269 -14.07 -12.63 -2.72
CA GLN A 269 -14.10 -13.85 -3.53
C GLN A 269 -13.25 -13.71 -4.80
N GLU A 270 -13.52 -14.54 -5.81
CA GLU A 270 -12.88 -14.45 -7.12
C GLU A 270 -13.33 -13.19 -7.87
N VAL A 271 -12.34 -12.37 -8.20
CA VAL A 271 -12.58 -11.09 -8.86
C VAL A 271 -11.35 -10.65 -9.64
N VAL A 272 -11.58 -9.95 -10.75
CA VAL A 272 -10.58 -9.09 -11.38
C VAL A 272 -10.95 -7.63 -11.14
N GLU A 273 -9.94 -6.80 -10.93
CA GLU A 273 -10.14 -5.41 -10.55
C GLU A 273 -9.30 -4.46 -11.42
N VAL A 274 -9.81 -3.25 -11.62
CA VAL A 274 -9.16 -2.14 -12.32
C VAL A 274 -9.27 -0.91 -11.43
N PHE A 275 -8.13 -0.32 -11.11
CA PHE A 275 -8.05 0.93 -10.35
C PHE A 275 -7.50 2.03 -11.25
N LEU A 276 -8.13 3.21 -11.25
CA LEU A 276 -7.79 4.33 -12.13
C LEU A 276 -7.73 5.64 -11.34
N ASP A 277 -6.57 6.28 -11.35
CA ASP A 277 -6.33 7.67 -10.95
C ASP A 277 -5.93 8.44 -12.23
N ALA A 278 -6.93 9.06 -12.86
CA ALA A 278 -6.83 9.58 -14.23
C ALA A 278 -5.99 10.85 -14.34
N ASN A 279 -6.02 11.73 -13.35
CA ASN A 279 -5.19 12.94 -13.34
C ASN A 279 -3.83 12.74 -12.64
N ALA A 280 -3.55 11.53 -12.14
CA ALA A 280 -2.35 11.18 -11.40
C ALA A 280 -2.13 12.03 -10.13
N ASP A 281 -3.21 12.46 -9.47
CA ASP A 281 -3.13 13.31 -8.27
C ASP A 281 -2.77 12.53 -7.00
N GLY A 282 -2.77 11.19 -7.05
CA GLY A 282 -2.45 10.33 -5.90
C GLY A 282 -3.49 10.40 -4.78
N ARG A 283 -4.69 10.90 -5.07
CA ARG A 283 -5.75 11.19 -4.10
C ARG A 283 -7.09 10.62 -4.54
N THR A 284 -7.58 10.99 -5.73
CA THR A 284 -8.88 10.57 -6.25
C THR A 284 -8.73 9.39 -7.20
N TYR A 285 -9.63 8.42 -7.12
CA TYR A 285 -9.56 7.23 -7.98
C TYR A 285 -10.89 6.50 -8.07
N ASN A 286 -11.03 5.71 -9.13
CA ASN A 286 -12.11 4.76 -9.33
C ASN A 286 -11.63 3.34 -9.05
N GLU A 287 -12.51 2.52 -8.51
CA GLU A 287 -12.35 1.09 -8.29
C GLU A 287 -13.46 0.38 -9.07
N LEU A 288 -13.08 -0.56 -9.94
CA LEU A 288 -13.96 -1.26 -10.87
C LEU A 288 -13.65 -2.74 -10.81
N GLN A 289 -14.66 -3.58 -10.60
CA GLN A 289 -14.46 -5.01 -10.35
C GLN A 289 -15.47 -5.86 -11.11
N VAL A 290 -15.05 -7.05 -11.53
CA VAL A 290 -15.91 -8.05 -12.19
C VAL A 290 -15.61 -9.44 -11.66
N SER A 291 -16.64 -10.17 -11.21
CA SER A 291 -16.53 -11.57 -10.78
C SER A 291 -16.78 -12.57 -11.93
N PRO A 292 -16.49 -13.87 -11.77
CA PRO A 292 -16.84 -14.90 -12.74
C PRO A 292 -18.33 -14.99 -13.08
N HIS A 293 -19.21 -14.56 -12.17
CA HIS A 293 -20.66 -14.46 -12.40
C HIS A 293 -21.08 -13.21 -13.19
N ASN A 294 -20.12 -12.44 -13.72
CA ASN A 294 -20.31 -11.13 -14.33
C ASN A 294 -21.01 -10.13 -13.40
N VAL A 295 -20.79 -10.28 -12.09
CA VAL A 295 -21.25 -9.29 -11.11
C VAL A 295 -20.27 -8.13 -11.13
N ILE A 296 -20.82 -6.92 -11.19
CA ILE A 296 -20.07 -5.66 -11.17
C ILE A 296 -20.06 -5.11 -9.74
N PHE A 297 -18.91 -4.65 -9.29
CA PHE A 297 -18.80 -3.68 -8.20
C PHE A 297 -18.05 -2.45 -8.71
N ASP A 298 -18.57 -1.27 -8.42
CA ASP A 298 -17.86 -0.02 -8.67
C ASP A 298 -17.95 0.97 -7.51
N ALA A 299 -16.87 1.74 -7.34
CA ALA A 299 -16.79 2.77 -6.32
C ALA A 299 -15.91 3.93 -6.76
N TYR A 300 -16.25 5.13 -6.28
CA TYR A 300 -15.42 6.31 -6.37
C TYR A 300 -14.81 6.65 -5.00
N PHE A 301 -13.56 7.09 -4.98
CA PHE A 301 -12.89 7.57 -3.78
C PHE A 301 -12.43 9.02 -3.94
N PRO A 302 -12.93 9.96 -3.12
CA PRO A 302 -12.48 11.36 -3.10
C PRO A 302 -11.13 11.56 -2.39
N ALA A 303 -10.64 10.55 -1.68
CA ALA A 303 -9.31 10.47 -1.10
C ALA A 303 -8.93 9.00 -0.83
N ARG A 304 -7.63 8.70 -0.72
CA ARG A 304 -7.13 7.36 -0.38
C ARG A 304 -7.86 6.76 0.83
N ARG A 305 -8.55 5.63 0.60
CA ARG A 305 -9.35 4.89 1.61
C ARG A 305 -10.34 5.74 2.40
N GLN A 306 -10.81 6.85 1.84
CA GLN A 306 -11.70 7.79 2.51
C GLN A 306 -12.88 8.14 1.62
N GLY A 307 -14.08 8.11 2.19
CA GLY A 307 -15.30 8.55 1.51
C GLY A 307 -15.71 7.66 0.33
N MET A 308 -15.47 6.34 0.42
CA MET A 308 -15.90 5.37 -0.60
C MET A 308 -17.37 5.58 -0.96
N ASP A 309 -17.62 6.01 -2.19
CA ASP A 309 -18.94 6.24 -2.75
C ASP A 309 -19.33 5.06 -3.64
N ARG A 310 -20.13 4.15 -3.08
CA ARG A 310 -20.75 3.01 -3.78
C ARG A 310 -22.05 3.36 -4.49
N SER A 311 -22.49 4.62 -4.42
CA SER A 311 -23.68 5.09 -5.17
C SER A 311 -23.32 5.62 -6.55
N TRP A 312 -22.04 5.92 -6.77
CA TRP A 312 -21.51 6.25 -8.09
C TRP A 312 -21.51 5.00 -8.98
N ASP A 313 -22.00 5.17 -10.20
CA ASP A 313 -22.04 4.13 -11.23
C ASP A 313 -21.07 4.52 -12.36
N SER A 314 -20.15 3.62 -12.69
CA SER A 314 -19.18 3.76 -13.78
C SER A 314 -19.82 3.74 -15.16
N GLY A 315 -21.05 3.22 -15.29
CA GLY A 315 -21.70 2.95 -16.56
C GLY A 315 -21.00 1.90 -17.41
N MET A 316 -20.07 1.13 -16.83
CA MET A 316 -19.31 0.14 -17.58
C MET A 316 -20.19 -1.00 -18.09
N LYS A 317 -19.83 -1.53 -19.26
CA LYS A 317 -20.42 -2.75 -19.81
C LYS A 317 -19.42 -3.87 -19.67
N THR A 318 -19.87 -5.02 -19.20
CA THR A 318 -19.01 -6.17 -18.96
C THR A 318 -19.63 -7.45 -19.51
N ALA A 319 -18.77 -8.37 -19.91
CA ALA A 319 -19.15 -9.72 -20.26
C ALA A 319 -18.08 -10.70 -19.80
N VAL A 320 -18.54 -11.88 -19.39
CA VAL A 320 -17.69 -12.97 -18.89
C VAL A 320 -17.96 -14.23 -19.69
N LYS A 321 -16.89 -14.97 -20.02
CA LYS A 321 -16.97 -16.29 -20.63
C LYS A 321 -16.17 -17.30 -19.83
N VAL A 322 -16.85 -18.32 -19.34
CA VAL A 322 -16.26 -19.40 -18.54
C VAL A 322 -15.87 -20.57 -19.44
N ARG A 323 -14.68 -21.13 -19.20
CA ARG A 323 -14.16 -22.37 -19.79
C ARG A 323 -14.11 -23.43 -18.69
N GLY A 324 -15.26 -24.04 -18.43
CA GLY A 324 -15.47 -24.88 -17.25
C GLY A 324 -16.93 -24.85 -16.79
N THR A 325 -17.17 -25.15 -15.53
CA THR A 325 -18.45 -25.00 -14.85
C THR A 325 -18.35 -24.06 -13.66
N LEU A 326 -19.32 -23.14 -13.52
CA LEU A 326 -19.35 -22.25 -12.37
C LEU A 326 -19.88 -22.96 -11.13
N ASP A 327 -19.21 -22.73 -10.01
CA ASP A 327 -19.61 -23.15 -8.66
C ASP A 327 -19.58 -24.68 -8.39
N ASP A 328 -19.00 -25.48 -9.27
CA ASP A 328 -18.88 -26.94 -9.08
C ASP A 328 -17.49 -27.33 -8.56
N ALA A 329 -17.35 -27.47 -7.24
CA ALA A 329 -16.07 -27.88 -6.64
C ALA A 329 -15.67 -29.35 -6.95
N SER A 330 -16.50 -30.11 -7.68
CA SER A 330 -16.26 -31.52 -7.97
C SER A 330 -15.49 -31.77 -9.26
N ASP A 331 -15.37 -30.76 -10.14
CA ASP A 331 -14.62 -30.84 -11.38
C ASP A 331 -13.35 -29.95 -11.35
N ARG A 332 -12.80 -29.69 -12.54
CA ARG A 332 -11.55 -28.96 -12.77
C ARG A 332 -11.75 -28.09 -14.00
N ASP A 333 -11.75 -26.79 -13.81
CA ASP A 333 -11.92 -25.81 -14.87
C ASP A 333 -10.62 -25.43 -15.57
N GLU A 334 -10.73 -24.79 -16.73
CA GLU A 334 -9.59 -24.16 -17.40
C GLU A 334 -9.43 -22.69 -16.99
N GLY A 335 -10.54 -22.00 -16.75
CA GLY A 335 -10.56 -20.61 -16.32
C GLY A 335 -11.63 -19.77 -17.02
N TRP A 336 -11.46 -18.46 -17.04
CA TRP A 336 -12.49 -17.54 -17.53
C TRP A 336 -11.88 -16.29 -18.15
N THR A 337 -12.69 -15.58 -18.93
CA THR A 337 -12.30 -14.31 -19.54
C THR A 337 -13.31 -13.23 -19.23
N VAL A 338 -12.82 -11.99 -19.14
CA VAL A 338 -13.61 -10.78 -18.91
C VAL A 338 -13.31 -9.79 -20.01
N GLU A 339 -14.33 -9.09 -20.46
CA GLU A 339 -14.19 -7.83 -21.20
C GLU A 339 -14.96 -6.73 -20.47
N MET A 340 -14.36 -5.55 -20.41
CA MET A 340 -14.91 -4.35 -19.79
C MET A 340 -14.81 -3.20 -20.78
N ALA A 341 -15.91 -2.48 -21.01
CA ALA A 341 -15.90 -1.17 -21.66
C ALA A 341 -16.25 -0.10 -20.63
N ILE A 342 -15.29 0.76 -20.31
CA ILE A 342 -15.34 1.75 -19.24
C ILE A 342 -15.45 3.15 -19.86
N PRO A 343 -16.60 3.83 -19.76
CA PRO A 343 -16.79 5.16 -20.33
C PRO A 343 -15.93 6.23 -19.65
N PHE A 344 -15.15 6.98 -20.42
CA PHE A 344 -14.30 8.04 -19.87
C PHE A 344 -15.10 9.15 -19.18
N ASN A 345 -16.29 9.46 -19.69
CA ASN A 345 -17.13 10.55 -19.16
C ASN A 345 -17.80 10.23 -17.80
N ARG A 346 -17.58 9.02 -17.27
CA ARG A 346 -18.07 8.61 -15.95
C ARG A 346 -16.97 8.58 -14.90
N LEU A 347 -15.71 8.45 -15.32
CA LEU A 347 -14.55 8.38 -14.43
C LEU A 347 -14.28 9.74 -13.76
N ALA A 348 -13.67 9.68 -12.58
CA ALA A 348 -13.36 10.87 -11.80
C ALA A 348 -12.14 11.59 -12.36
N GLU A 349 -12.20 12.93 -12.37
CA GLU A 349 -11.08 13.82 -12.66
C GLU A 349 -10.33 13.52 -13.98
N VAL A 350 -11.03 13.01 -15.00
CA VAL A 350 -10.43 12.74 -16.32
C VAL A 350 -10.00 14.05 -17.00
N PRO A 351 -8.70 14.23 -17.34
CA PRO A 351 -8.22 15.49 -17.92
C PRO A 351 -8.80 15.79 -19.31
N HIS A 352 -8.85 14.79 -20.20
CA HIS A 352 -9.37 14.93 -21.56
C HIS A 352 -10.22 13.72 -21.97
N ILE A 353 -11.27 13.98 -22.76
CA ILE A 353 -12.11 12.96 -23.36
C ILE A 353 -12.20 13.21 -24.88
N PRO A 354 -11.63 12.31 -25.71
CA PRO A 354 -10.75 11.21 -25.31
C PRO A 354 -9.41 11.68 -24.75
N PRO A 355 -8.68 10.82 -24.01
CA PRO A 355 -7.30 11.08 -23.60
C PRO A 355 -6.41 11.40 -24.81
N GLN A 356 -5.45 12.30 -24.63
CA GLN A 356 -4.54 12.70 -25.70
C GLN A 356 -3.32 11.77 -25.79
N PRO A 357 -2.71 11.60 -26.98
CA PRO A 357 -1.42 10.89 -27.09
C PRO A 357 -0.36 11.49 -26.16
N GLY A 358 0.31 10.62 -25.39
CA GLY A 358 1.29 10.97 -24.37
C GLY A 358 0.70 11.29 -22.99
N GLU A 359 -0.63 11.34 -22.85
CA GLU A 359 -1.27 11.46 -21.54
C GLU A 359 -0.98 10.22 -20.67
N ARG A 360 -0.78 10.43 -19.37
CA ARG A 360 -0.35 9.39 -18.43
C ARG A 360 -1.27 9.38 -17.22
N TRP A 361 -1.91 8.24 -17.00
CA TRP A 361 -2.73 7.99 -15.82
C TRP A 361 -2.03 7.02 -14.88
N ARG A 362 -2.40 7.06 -13.61
CA ARG A 362 -2.00 6.07 -12.62
C ARG A 362 -3.04 4.96 -12.64
N PHE A 363 -2.61 3.71 -12.74
CA PHE A 363 -3.54 2.59 -12.71
C PHE A 363 -2.94 1.32 -12.12
N ASN A 364 -3.81 0.38 -11.77
CA ASN A 364 -3.40 -0.98 -11.52
C ASN A 364 -4.50 -1.96 -11.95
N LEU A 365 -4.09 -3.21 -12.12
CA LEU A 365 -4.95 -4.33 -12.46
C LEU A 365 -4.73 -5.40 -11.42
N TYR A 366 -5.79 -5.99 -10.89
CA TYR A 366 -5.70 -7.02 -9.86
C TYR A 366 -6.48 -8.28 -10.21
N ARG A 367 -6.07 -9.38 -9.57
CA ARG A 367 -6.89 -10.57 -9.34
C ARG A 367 -6.83 -10.90 -7.86
N LEU A 368 -7.96 -11.23 -7.26
CA LEU A 368 -8.00 -12.00 -6.01
C LEU A 368 -8.39 -13.43 -6.34
N GLU A 369 -7.49 -14.35 -5.99
CA GLU A 369 -7.62 -15.78 -6.17
C GLU A 369 -7.80 -16.46 -4.82
N HIS A 370 -8.78 -17.34 -4.70
CA HIS A 370 -9.09 -18.03 -3.45
C HIS A 370 -8.77 -19.52 -3.56
N HIS A 371 -7.49 -19.87 -3.49
CA HIS A 371 -7.03 -21.26 -3.54
C HIS A 371 -7.73 -22.12 -2.47
N ASP A 372 -8.34 -23.21 -2.92
CA ASP A 372 -9.16 -24.13 -2.11
C ASP A 372 -10.22 -23.40 -1.25
N ARG A 373 -10.64 -22.20 -1.68
CA ARG A 373 -11.57 -21.28 -1.02
C ARG A 373 -11.14 -20.86 0.38
N ARG A 374 -9.84 -20.89 0.67
CA ARG A 374 -9.28 -20.64 2.02
C ARG A 374 -8.08 -19.70 2.01
N GLN A 375 -7.19 -19.84 1.02
CA GLN A 375 -5.98 -19.04 0.93
C GLN A 375 -6.17 -17.99 -0.16
N VAL A 376 -5.98 -16.73 0.19
CA VAL A 376 -6.10 -15.62 -0.77
C VAL A 376 -4.74 -15.30 -1.37
N GLU A 377 -4.63 -15.36 -2.69
CA GLU A 377 -3.51 -14.83 -3.46
C GLU A 377 -3.97 -13.58 -4.22
N GLY A 378 -3.34 -12.43 -3.93
CA GLY A 378 -3.51 -11.24 -4.73
C GLY A 378 -2.47 -11.16 -5.85
N GLN A 379 -2.90 -10.91 -7.08
CA GLN A 379 -2.04 -10.65 -8.23
C GLN A 379 -2.20 -9.20 -8.69
N ALA A 380 -1.14 -8.59 -9.24
CA ALA A 380 -1.13 -7.19 -9.67
C ALA A 380 -0.32 -6.96 -10.94
N PHE A 381 -0.68 -5.93 -11.72
CA PHE A 381 0.17 -5.40 -12.81
C PHE A 381 1.40 -4.70 -12.24
N SER A 382 1.19 -3.81 -11.27
CA SER A 382 2.24 -3.17 -10.50
C SER A 382 2.20 -3.71 -9.06
N PRO A 383 3.18 -4.53 -8.65
CA PRO A 383 3.25 -5.01 -7.28
C PRO A 383 3.36 -3.86 -6.28
N LEU A 384 2.50 -3.93 -5.26
CA LEU A 384 2.29 -2.91 -4.25
C LEU A 384 3.33 -3.06 -3.13
N PHE A 385 3.71 -4.31 -2.84
CA PHE A 385 4.61 -4.66 -1.75
C PHE A 385 4.16 -4.23 -0.36
N ILE A 386 2.86 -3.97 -0.26
CA ILE A 386 2.12 -3.61 0.92
C ILE A 386 0.77 -4.28 0.81
N GLY A 387 0.21 -4.71 1.94
CA GLY A 387 -1.09 -5.40 2.01
C GLY A 387 -2.29 -4.47 1.77
N ASP A 388 -2.19 -3.54 0.81
CA ASP A 388 -3.23 -2.56 0.53
C ASP A 388 -3.28 -2.24 -0.97
N PHE A 389 -4.32 -2.71 -1.66
CA PHE A 389 -4.55 -2.43 -3.09
C PHE A 389 -4.82 -0.95 -3.36
N HIS A 390 -5.15 -0.16 -2.33
CA HIS A 390 -5.32 1.29 -2.41
C HIS A 390 -4.00 2.06 -2.27
N ALA A 391 -2.84 1.42 -2.44
CA ALA A 391 -1.55 2.09 -2.44
C ALA A 391 -1.26 2.82 -3.77
N LEU A 392 -2.00 3.91 -4.04
CA LEU A 392 -1.88 4.75 -5.25
C LEU A 392 -0.44 5.11 -5.68
N PRO A 393 0.51 5.40 -4.75
CA PRO A 393 1.89 5.68 -5.16
C PRO A 393 2.62 4.48 -5.79
N ARG A 394 2.06 3.27 -5.66
CA ARG A 394 2.57 2.04 -6.28
C ARG A 394 1.81 1.66 -7.55
N PHE A 395 0.81 2.44 -7.98
CA PHE A 395 0.15 2.23 -9.26
C PHE A 395 1.15 2.36 -10.41
N GLY A 396 0.97 1.57 -11.46
CA GLY A 396 1.75 1.71 -12.69
C GLY A 396 1.30 2.92 -13.51
N TRP A 397 1.89 3.08 -14.68
CA TRP A 397 1.55 4.13 -15.63
C TRP A 397 0.76 3.57 -16.82
N LEU A 398 -0.44 4.09 -17.06
CA LEU A 398 -1.17 3.88 -18.30
C LEU A 398 -0.84 5.05 -19.23
N VAL A 399 -0.21 4.76 -20.38
CA VAL A 399 0.27 5.78 -21.31
C VAL A 399 -0.52 5.70 -22.61
N PHE A 400 -1.30 6.73 -22.93
CA PHE A 400 -2.13 6.75 -24.13
C PHE A 400 -1.29 7.03 -25.38
N GLN A 401 -1.46 6.22 -26.44
CA GLN A 401 -0.71 6.33 -27.70
C GLN A 401 -1.49 7.03 -28.81
#